data_AF-A0A2R7M7I8-F1
#
_entry.id   AF-A0A2R7M7I8-F1
#
_cell.length_a   1.000
_cell.length_b   1.000
_cell.length_c   1.000
_cell.angle_alpha   90.00
_cell.angle_beta   90.00
_cell.angle_gamma   90.00
#
_symmetry.space_group_name_H-M   'P 1'
#
loop_
_entity.id
_entity.type
_entity.pdbx_description
1 polymer ?
#
loop_
_entity_poly.entity_id
_entity_poly.type
_entity_poly.pdbx_seq_one_letter_code
_entity_poly.pdbx_strand_id
1 'polypeptide(L)' 'MSLFDELGDMDEEHSSISVIDSDEWNLEIYADFVTFENVEELGSSRQINDPTRDELAEIVREFIAGDFESVRSHGRQQ' A
#
# COMPACT_ATOMS: atom_id res chain seq x y z
N MET A 1 -8.44 -6.89 -17.09
CA MET A 1 -9.10 -6.47 -15.84
C MET A 1 -8.02 -6.51 -14.78
N SER A 2 -7.70 -5.38 -14.16
CA SER A 2 -6.69 -5.32 -13.10
C SER A 2 -7.35 -5.62 -11.76
N LEU A 3 -6.61 -6.23 -10.83
CA LEU A 3 -7.06 -6.45 -9.45
C LEU A 3 -7.55 -5.13 -8.80
N PHE A 4 -6.97 -3.99 -9.20
CA PHE A 4 -7.36 -2.66 -8.75
C PHE A 4 -8.71 -2.17 -9.29
N ASP A 5 -9.14 -2.65 -10.47
CA ASP A 5 -10.46 -2.30 -11.00
C ASP A 5 -11.58 -2.97 -10.18
N GLU A 6 -11.31 -4.11 -9.53
CA GLU A 6 -12.28 -4.78 -8.66
C GLU A 6 -12.46 -4.07 -7.31
N LEU A 7 -11.42 -3.41 -6.78
CA LEU A 7 -11.52 -2.66 -5.52
C LEU A 7 -12.45 -1.43 -5.62
N GLY A 8 -12.55 -0.79 -6.80
CA GLY A 8 -13.38 0.41 -6.99
C GLY A 8 -14.88 0.15 -7.05
N ASP A 9 -15.31 -1.10 -7.27
CA ASP A 9 -16.71 -1.52 -7.39
C ASP A 9 -17.24 -2.25 -6.12
N MET A 10 -16.40 -2.42 -5.09
CA MET A 10 -16.74 -3.16 -3.87
C MET A 10 -17.16 -2.24 -2.72
N ASP A 11 -18.27 -2.59 -2.06
CA ASP A 11 -18.96 -1.81 -1.02
C ASP A 11 -18.05 -1.45 0.19
N GLU A 12 -18.31 -0.28 0.75
CA GLU A 12 -17.39 0.66 1.41
C GLU A 12 -16.82 0.30 2.81
N GLU A 13 -16.89 -0.93 3.33
CA GLU A 13 -16.46 -1.15 4.72
C GLU A 13 -15.03 -1.68 4.92
N HIS A 14 -14.58 -2.78 4.31
CA HIS A 14 -13.23 -3.33 4.62
C HIS A 14 -12.64 -4.21 3.50
N SER A 15 -12.72 -3.78 2.24
CA SER A 15 -12.02 -4.50 1.16
C SER A 15 -10.61 -3.94 1.00
N SER A 16 -9.62 -4.66 1.53
CA SER A 16 -8.20 -4.33 1.34
C SER A 16 -7.45 -5.46 0.63
N ILE A 17 -6.39 -5.09 -0.08
CA ILE A 17 -5.37 -6.04 -0.55
C ILE A 17 -4.14 -5.80 0.30
N SER A 18 -3.75 -6.82 1.07
CA SER A 18 -2.51 -6.83 1.82
C SER A 18 -1.46 -7.68 1.11
N VAL A 19 -0.26 -7.14 0.98
CA VAL A 19 0.93 -7.86 0.50
C VAL A 19 1.98 -7.76 1.58
N ILE A 20 2.42 -8.91 2.09
CA ILE A 20 3.41 -9.00 3.17
C ILE A 20 4.68 -9.64 2.61
N ASP A 21 5.82 -9.01 2.84
CA ASP A 21 7.14 -9.52 2.49
C ASP A 21 7.73 -10.42 3.61
N SER A 22 8.80 -11.15 3.32
CA SER A 22 9.48 -12.02 4.28
C SER A 22 10.10 -11.29 5.49
N ASP A 23 10.40 -10.00 5.35
CA ASP A 23 10.89 -9.13 6.42
C ASP A 23 9.74 -8.40 7.14
N GLU A 24 8.51 -8.92 7.03
CA GLU A 24 7.32 -8.47 7.76
C GLU A 24 6.87 -7.04 7.40
N TRP A 25 7.31 -6.48 6.26
CA TRP A 25 6.72 -5.28 5.70
C TRP A 25 5.39 -5.61 5.02
N ASN A 26 4.36 -4.88 5.39
CA ASN A 26 3.02 -4.97 4.84
C ASN A 26 2.71 -3.71 4.00
N LEU A 27 2.29 -3.94 2.76
CA LEU A 27 1.62 -2.94 1.94
C LEU A 27 0.13 -3.28 1.89
N GLU A 28 -0.70 -2.43 2.48
CA GLU A 28 -2.15 -2.59 2.47
C GLU A 28 -2.81 -1.52 1.62
N ILE A 29 -3.62 -1.96 0.67
CA ILE A 29 -4.23 -1.13 -0.36
C ILE A 29 -5.74 -1.13 -0.12
N TYR A 30 -6.27 0.04 0.21
CA TYR A 30 -7.70 0.33 0.33
C TYR A 30 -8.17 1.10 -0.90
N ALA A 31 -9.48 1.35 -0.99
CA ALA A 31 -10.05 2.13 -2.08
C ALA A 31 -9.54 3.59 -2.10
N ASP A 32 -9.35 4.18 -0.92
CA ASP A 32 -9.05 5.59 -0.72
C ASP A 32 -7.65 5.87 -0.15
N PHE A 33 -6.97 4.86 0.38
CA PHE A 33 -5.61 5.04 0.91
C PHE A 33 -4.77 3.76 0.79
N VAL A 34 -3.46 3.94 0.97
CA VAL A 34 -2.48 2.85 1.08
C VAL A 34 -1.72 3.03 2.39
N THR A 35 -1.54 1.95 3.13
CA THR A 35 -0.64 1.90 4.27
C THR A 35 0.59 1.06 3.93
N PHE A 36 1.73 1.49 4.45
CA PHE A 36 2.97 0.76 4.41
C PHE A 36 3.56 0.74 5.82
N GLU A 37 3.62 -0.43 6.43
CA GLU A 37 4.06 -0.60 7.81
C GLU A 37 4.87 -1.89 7.96
N ASN A 38 5.70 -1.96 8.99
CA ASN A 38 6.31 -3.22 9.41
C ASN A 38 5.53 -3.73 10.63
N VAL A 39 5.06 -4.97 10.58
CA VAL A 39 4.19 -5.51 11.64
C VAL A 39 4.93 -5.78 12.95
N GLU A 40 6.26 -5.90 12.91
CA GLU A 40 7.10 -6.07 14.10
C GLU A 40 7.67 -4.72 14.61
N GLU A 41 7.84 -3.72 13.74
CA GLU A 41 8.34 -2.39 14.11
C GLU A 41 7.21 -1.36 14.32
N LEU A 42 6.70 -1.30 15.56
CA LEU A 42 5.73 -0.29 15.96
C LEU A 42 6.26 1.15 15.72
N GLY A 43 5.52 1.93 14.93
CA GLY A 43 5.80 3.35 14.67
C GLY A 43 6.45 3.65 13.31
N SER A 44 6.72 2.62 12.50
CA SER A 44 7.25 2.77 11.13
C SER A 44 6.15 2.71 10.07
N SER A 45 4.97 3.29 10.33
CA SER A 45 3.88 3.33 9.35
C SER A 45 3.93 4.60 8.50
N ARG A 46 3.61 4.41 7.22
CA ARG A 46 3.43 5.47 6.22
C ARG A 46 2.04 5.32 5.64
N GLN A 47 1.34 6.45 5.49
CA GLN A 47 0.06 6.48 4.80
C GLN A 47 0.13 7.38 3.57
N ILE A 48 -0.44 6.89 2.48
CA ILE A 48 -0.60 7.60 1.22
C ILE A 48 -2.10 7.72 0.99
N ASN A 49 -2.61 8.96 0.97
CA ASN A 49 -4.03 9.23 0.83
C ASN A 49 -4.36 9.56 -0.63
N ASP A 50 -5.51 9.08 -1.09
CA ASP A 50 -6.06 9.31 -2.43
C ASP A 50 -5.04 9.08 -3.57
N PRO A 51 -4.29 7.96 -3.59
CA PRO A 51 -3.29 7.73 -4.63
C PRO A 51 -3.96 7.61 -6.01
N THR A 52 -3.36 8.22 -7.02
CA THR A 52 -3.77 7.95 -8.39
C THR A 52 -3.44 6.50 -8.78
N ARG A 53 -4.12 5.99 -9.81
CA ARG A 53 -3.86 4.62 -10.32
C ARG A 53 -2.40 4.40 -10.73
N ASP A 54 -1.78 5.41 -11.32
CA ASP A 54 -0.38 5.34 -11.75
C ASP A 54 0.58 5.32 -10.56
N GLU A 55 0.32 6.15 -9.53
CA GLU A 55 1.07 6.12 -8.27
C GLU A 55 0.93 4.77 -7.56
N LEU A 56 -0.29 4.22 -7.47
CA LEU A 56 -0.51 2.91 -6.87
C LEU A 56 0.25 1.81 -7.60
N ALA A 57 0.23 1.83 -8.93
CA ALA A 57 0.97 0.86 -9.74
C ALA A 57 2.50 0.99 -9.56
N GLU A 58 3.00 2.20 -9.35
CA GLU A 58 4.41 2.46 -9.04
C GLU A 58 4.78 1.93 -7.65
N ILE A 59 4.03 2.29 -6.62
CA ILE A 59 4.21 1.83 -5.22
C ILE A 59 4.25 0.30 -5.14
N VAL A 60 3.31 -0.38 -5.81
CA VAL A 60 3.25 -1.85 -5.81
C VAL A 60 4.47 -2.46 -6.51
N ARG A 61 4.96 -1.85 -7.60
CA ARG A 61 6.17 -2.33 -8.28
C ARG A 61 7.40 -2.17 -7.41
N GLU A 62 7.54 -1.03 -6.74
CA GLU A 62 8.65 -0.76 -5.81
C GLU A 62 8.63 -1.75 -4.64
N PHE A 63 7.45 -1.99 -4.05
CA PHE A 63 7.27 -2.96 -2.98
C PHE A 63 7.67 -4.37 -3.40
N ILE A 64 7.19 -4.85 -4.55
CA ILE A 64 7.55 -6.19 -5.09
C ILE A 64 9.05 -6.28 -5.41
N ALA A 65 9.69 -5.17 -5.80
CA ALA A 65 11.12 -5.11 -6.06
C ALA A 65 11.97 -5.05 -4.77
N GLY A 66 11.35 -4.89 -3.59
CA GLY A 66 12.04 -4.70 -2.31
C GLY A 66 12.62 -3.29 -2.12
N ASP A 67 12.22 -2.32 -2.94
CA ASP A 67 12.69 -0.93 -2.85
C ASP A 67 11.85 -0.11 -1.85
N PHE A 68 11.96 -0.48 -0.57
CA PHE A 68 11.18 0.14 0.51
C PHE A 68 11.57 1.59 0.80
N GLU A 69 12.75 2.04 0.39
CA GLU A 69 13.13 3.45 0.49
C GLU A 69 12.27 4.31 -0.46
N SER A 70 12.08 3.85 -1.70
CA SER A 70 11.20 4.50 -2.66
C SER A 70 9.75 4.48 -2.20
N VAL A 71 9.24 3.35 -1.69
CA VAL A 71 7.88 3.25 -1.13
C VAL A 71 7.65 4.27 -0.01
N ARG A 72 8.62 4.45 0.91
CA ARG A 72 8.52 5.42 2.01
C ARG A 72 8.51 6.88 1.54
N SER A 73 9.02 7.16 0.34
CA SER A 73 9.05 8.52 -0.20
C SER A 73 7.69 9.03 -0.68
N HIS A 74 6.77 8.11 -1.00
CA HIS A 74 5.39 8.43 -1.39
C HIS A 74 4.51 8.85 -0.20
N GLY A 75 4.76 8.24 0.97
CA GLY A 75 3.89 8.38 2.14
C GLY A 75 4.36 9.40 3.18
N ARG A 76 3.40 10.04 3.86
CA ARG A 76 3.71 10.84 5.05
C ARG A 76 3.85 9.94 6.27
N GLN A 77 4.78 10.30 7.16
CA GLN A 77 4.87 9.67 8.47
C GLN A 77 3.66 10.12 9.29
N GLN A 78 3.03 9.18 9.99
CA GLN A 78 1.99 9.49 10.97
C GLN A 78 2.59 9.73 12.36
#